data_AF-A0A7J4L985-F1
#
_entry.id   AF-A0A7J4L985-F1
#
_cell.length_a   1.000
_cell.length_b   1.000
_cell.length_c   1.000
_cell.angle_alpha   90.00
_cell.angle_beta   90.00
_cell.angle_gamma   90.00
#
_symmetry.space_group_name_H-M   'P 1'
#
loop_
_entity.id
_entity.type
_entity.pdbx_description
1 polymer ?
#
loop_
_entity_poly.entity_id
_entity_poly.type
_entity_poly.pdbx_seq_one_letter_code
_entity_poly.pdbx_strand_id
1 'polypeptide(L)'
;MIKKMIIPDDTSINDDLIICDRDMIIGSYTRIDHGLTGENIFIGDMVDIRGEVSAYNDLRVGYFSILSGNVSIGGDVYLADRTKITGKLFLDGNLNIGDDVRIDGGFESKGWIIIRDPIPFILFIFLYLSVLLRIGRKNDNIDLILSSNLDKDTDDINELNSLYSTDKEDSKDISEESSVIIDDRLKLDIFLCPESTYIGDKSLIVDTPLEIGERCIIRCNIDADSVVVKKGSVIDGDIVSHKDIIIEEDSEVRGDLKASGKVMINKNATILGRIKAKEIFIDSGFADQE
;
A
#
# COMPACT_ATOMS: atom_id res chain seq x y z
N MET A 1 -4.94 1.95 -5.98
CA MET A 1 -4.15 0.75 -6.32
C MET A 1 -2.69 1.15 -6.41
N ILE A 2 -1.85 0.55 -5.58
CA ILE A 2 -0.40 0.81 -5.56
C ILE A 2 0.22 0.25 -6.85
N LYS A 3 1.11 1.02 -7.48
CA LYS A 3 1.69 0.69 -8.80
C LYS A 3 3.11 0.11 -8.75
N LYS A 4 3.72 0.03 -7.57
CA LYS A 4 5.07 -0.51 -7.36
C LYS A 4 5.26 -1.03 -5.93
N MET A 5 6.07 -2.06 -5.77
CA MET A 5 6.62 -2.47 -4.48
C MET A 5 7.86 -1.65 -4.16
N ILE A 6 7.97 -1.20 -2.91
CA ILE A 6 9.11 -0.41 -2.43
C ILE A 6 9.72 -1.12 -1.24
N ILE A 7 11.02 -1.42 -1.34
CA ILE A 7 11.87 -1.79 -0.22
C ILE A 7 12.72 -0.55 0.08
N PRO A 8 12.63 0.06 1.28
CA PRO A 8 13.34 1.30 1.61
C PRO A 8 14.80 1.03 1.92
N ASP A 9 15.57 2.11 2.05
CA ASP A 9 17.03 2.03 2.22
C ASP A 9 17.39 1.27 3.53
N ASP A 10 18.54 0.59 3.54
CA ASP A 10 19.08 -0.22 4.65
C ASP A 10 18.22 -1.44 5.09
N THR A 11 17.22 -1.86 4.30
CA THR A 11 16.37 -3.02 4.63
C THR A 11 17.10 -4.36 4.45
N SER A 12 16.89 -5.30 5.38
CA SER A 12 17.38 -6.69 5.28
C SER A 12 16.24 -7.71 5.23
N ILE A 13 16.23 -8.54 4.19
CA ILE A 13 15.31 -9.68 4.02
C ILE A 13 16.14 -10.96 4.11
N ASN A 14 15.90 -11.76 5.14
CA ASN A 14 16.56 -13.04 5.42
C ASN A 14 15.54 -14.19 5.48
N ASP A 15 16.02 -15.43 5.40
CA ASP A 15 15.25 -16.68 5.41
C ASP A 15 14.18 -16.79 6.55
N ASP A 16 14.38 -16.11 7.69
CA ASP A 16 13.47 -16.16 8.85
C ASP A 16 12.95 -14.78 9.31
N LEU A 17 13.51 -13.66 8.83
CA LEU A 17 13.32 -12.33 9.43
C LEU A 17 13.51 -11.18 8.42
N ILE A 18 12.51 -10.29 8.39
CA ILE A 18 12.56 -9.00 7.70
C ILE A 18 12.85 -7.91 8.72
N ILE A 19 13.92 -7.15 8.50
CA ILE A 19 14.33 -6.01 9.32
C ILE A 19 14.29 -4.75 8.45
N CYS A 20 13.51 -3.76 8.88
CA CYS A 20 13.35 -2.50 8.18
C CYS A 20 13.28 -1.34 9.19
N ASP A 21 14.29 -0.48 9.25
CA ASP A 21 14.34 0.65 10.19
C ASP A 21 13.40 1.82 9.78
N ARG A 22 12.25 1.52 9.19
CA ARG A 22 11.24 2.44 8.66
C ARG A 22 9.83 1.92 8.91
N ASP A 23 8.86 2.74 8.55
CA ASP A 23 7.45 2.36 8.51
C ASP A 23 7.24 1.19 7.54
N MET A 24 6.58 0.14 8.04
CA MET A 24 6.17 -1.02 7.25
C MET A 24 4.67 -0.96 7.02
N ILE A 25 4.26 -0.78 5.75
CA ILE A 25 2.88 -0.89 5.30
C ILE A 25 2.75 -2.20 4.53
N ILE A 26 2.26 -3.22 5.24
CA ILE A 26 2.01 -4.56 4.70
C ILE A 26 0.50 -4.63 4.42
N GLY A 27 0.17 -4.91 3.16
CA GLY A 27 -1.04 -4.40 2.50
C GLY A 27 -1.64 -5.31 1.41
N SER A 28 -1.71 -6.62 1.64
CA SER A 28 -2.22 -7.64 0.70
C SER A 28 -3.45 -8.40 1.24
N TYR A 29 -3.95 -9.40 0.52
CA TYR A 29 -4.75 -10.47 1.15
C TYR A 29 -3.79 -11.47 1.87
N THR A 30 -3.02 -10.94 2.84
CA THR A 30 -1.67 -11.37 3.30
C THR A 30 -1.55 -12.67 4.11
N ARG A 31 -0.38 -13.32 4.00
CA ARG A 31 0.23 -14.17 5.04
C ARG A 31 1.75 -14.15 4.90
N ILE A 32 2.50 -14.04 6.00
CA ILE A 32 3.98 -14.01 6.00
C ILE A 32 4.49 -15.01 7.04
N ASP A 33 5.40 -15.89 6.63
CA ASP A 33 5.91 -16.99 7.45
C ASP A 33 7.26 -16.64 8.14
N HIS A 34 7.57 -15.34 8.27
CA HIS A 34 8.83 -14.80 8.81
C HIS A 34 8.53 -13.83 9.96
N GLY A 35 9.55 -13.54 10.78
CA GLY A 35 9.50 -12.44 11.73
C GLY A 35 9.50 -11.08 11.02
N LEU A 36 8.93 -10.07 11.67
CA LEU A 36 8.86 -8.70 11.19
C LEU A 36 9.38 -7.74 12.25
N THR A 37 10.38 -6.92 11.89
CA THR A 37 10.91 -5.84 12.74
C THR A 37 10.91 -4.53 11.98
N GLY A 38 10.28 -3.49 12.54
CA GLY A 38 10.40 -2.13 12.01
C GLY A 38 9.93 -1.01 12.92
N GLU A 39 9.92 0.22 12.40
CA GLU A 39 9.66 1.43 13.20
C GLU A 39 8.19 1.50 13.63
N ASN A 40 7.29 1.77 12.69
CA ASN A 40 5.85 1.55 12.85
C ASN A 40 5.43 0.39 11.95
N ILE A 41 4.62 -0.53 12.49
CA ILE A 41 4.11 -1.68 11.75
C ILE A 41 2.61 -1.51 11.55
N PHE A 42 2.21 -1.35 10.29
CA PHE A 42 0.83 -1.28 9.85
C PHE A 42 0.51 -2.53 9.04
N ILE A 43 -0.33 -3.42 9.58
CA ILE A 43 -0.74 -4.64 8.88
C ILE A 43 -2.26 -4.79 9.01
N GLY A 44 -3.00 -4.68 7.90
CA GLY A 44 -4.46 -4.56 7.91
C GLY A 44 -5.10 -5.10 6.64
N ASP A 45 -5.26 -6.42 6.62
CA ASP A 45 -5.23 -7.30 5.45
C ASP A 45 -6.06 -8.57 5.74
N MET A 46 -6.14 -9.61 4.90
CA MET A 46 -6.78 -10.89 5.31
C MET A 46 -5.80 -11.89 5.96
N VAL A 47 -5.16 -11.44 7.05
CA VAL A 47 -3.89 -11.94 7.61
C VAL A 47 -3.90 -13.24 8.39
N ASP A 48 -2.80 -14.00 8.24
CA ASP A 48 -2.14 -14.72 9.35
C ASP A 48 -0.60 -14.59 9.25
N ILE A 49 0.18 -14.33 10.32
CA ILE A 49 1.68 -14.23 10.27
C ILE A 49 2.28 -15.02 11.44
N ARG A 50 3.29 -15.86 11.17
CA ARG A 50 3.77 -16.88 12.14
C ARG A 50 5.27 -16.83 12.49
N GLY A 51 5.87 -15.66 12.37
CA GLY A 51 7.08 -15.27 13.11
C GLY A 51 6.77 -14.36 14.30
N GLU A 52 7.80 -13.88 15.00
CA GLU A 52 7.65 -12.81 16.00
C GLU A 52 7.48 -11.44 15.31
N VAL A 53 6.63 -10.58 15.87
CA VAL A 53 6.39 -9.22 15.36
C VAL A 53 6.87 -8.21 16.39
N SER A 54 7.78 -7.34 15.98
CA SER A 54 8.42 -6.33 16.84
C SER A 54 8.31 -4.94 16.20
N ALA A 55 7.63 -4.00 16.86
CA ALA A 55 7.56 -2.61 16.43
C ALA A 55 8.23 -1.70 17.48
N TYR A 56 9.08 -0.77 17.05
CA TYR A 56 9.74 0.17 17.96
C TYR A 56 8.75 1.22 18.49
N ASN A 57 7.90 1.75 17.61
CA ASN A 57 6.81 2.65 17.92
C ASN A 57 5.49 1.88 17.85
N ASP A 58 4.58 2.22 16.94
CA ASP A 58 3.19 1.75 17.00
C ASP A 58 2.95 0.45 16.20
N LEU A 59 2.06 -0.40 16.71
CA LEU A 59 1.47 -1.51 15.95
C LEU A 59 -0.01 -1.24 15.69
N ARG A 60 -0.38 -1.28 14.41
CA ARG A 60 -1.78 -1.38 13.97
C ARG A 60 -2.04 -2.73 13.35
N VAL A 61 -2.99 -3.43 13.95
CA VAL A 61 -3.53 -4.70 13.49
C VAL A 61 -5.06 -4.65 13.70
N GLY A 62 -5.92 -4.86 12.71
CA GLY A 62 -5.61 -5.13 11.31
C GLY A 62 -6.75 -5.73 10.49
N TYR A 63 -7.07 -7.01 10.72
CA TYR A 63 -7.25 -7.97 9.64
C TYR A 63 -8.63 -8.67 9.45
N PHE A 64 -8.62 -9.86 8.82
CA PHE A 64 -9.42 -11.07 9.20
C PHE A 64 -8.59 -12.41 9.15
N SER A 65 -7.81 -12.92 10.13
CA SER A 65 -7.03 -12.35 11.26
C SER A 65 -6.32 -13.37 12.20
N ILE A 66 -4.99 -13.65 12.11
CA ILE A 66 -4.24 -14.32 13.23
C ILE A 66 -2.71 -13.97 13.29
N LEU A 67 -2.13 -13.56 14.43
CA LEU A 67 -0.66 -13.57 14.65
C LEU A 67 -0.23 -14.73 15.56
N SER A 68 0.76 -15.53 15.14
CA SER A 68 1.24 -16.70 15.91
C SER A 68 2.75 -16.71 16.15
N GLY A 69 3.24 -15.62 16.74
CA GLY A 69 4.49 -15.53 17.49
C GLY A 69 4.29 -14.67 18.74
N ASN A 70 5.37 -14.22 19.40
CA ASN A 70 5.27 -13.12 20.37
C ASN A 70 5.14 -11.79 19.62
N VAL A 71 4.45 -10.84 20.25
CA VAL A 71 4.16 -9.51 19.69
C VAL A 71 4.64 -8.47 20.70
N SER A 72 5.73 -7.75 20.38
CA SER A 72 6.48 -6.90 21.32
C SER A 72 6.61 -5.45 20.82
N ILE A 73 5.90 -4.52 21.45
CA ILE A 73 5.67 -3.15 20.95
C ILE A 73 6.17 -2.11 21.95
N GLY A 74 6.95 -1.12 21.48
CA GLY A 74 7.41 0.00 22.30
C GLY A 74 6.40 1.15 22.45
N GLY A 75 5.54 1.37 21.46
CA GLY A 75 4.53 2.43 21.42
C GLY A 75 3.11 1.94 21.71
N ASP A 76 2.13 2.56 21.03
CA ASP A 76 0.72 2.25 21.16
C ASP A 76 0.31 1.05 20.28
N VAL A 77 -0.60 0.24 20.81
CA VAL A 77 -1.20 -0.89 20.11
C VAL A 77 -2.66 -0.59 19.80
N TYR A 78 -3.03 -0.74 18.53
CA TYR A 78 -4.41 -0.93 18.09
C TYR A 78 -4.57 -2.37 17.62
N LEU A 79 -5.31 -3.18 18.39
CA LEU A 79 -5.84 -4.48 17.96
C LEU A 79 -7.35 -4.33 17.77
N ALA A 80 -7.80 -4.19 16.53
CA ALA A 80 -9.23 -4.13 16.24
C ALA A 80 -9.59 -4.69 14.87
N ASP A 81 -9.94 -5.97 14.91
CA ASP A 81 -10.40 -6.78 13.80
C ASP A 81 -11.15 -7.97 14.39
N ARG A 82 -11.44 -9.00 13.59
CA ARG A 82 -11.82 -10.28 14.20
C ARG A 82 -10.58 -11.08 14.62
N THR A 83 -9.70 -10.39 15.37
CA THR A 83 -8.28 -10.68 15.64
C THR A 83 -8.04 -12.03 16.30
N LYS A 84 -6.89 -12.66 16.10
CA LYS A 84 -6.41 -13.65 17.08
C LYS A 84 -4.89 -13.65 17.28
N ILE A 85 -4.40 -13.71 18.52
CA ILE A 85 -2.96 -13.80 18.83
C ILE A 85 -2.71 -15.00 19.75
N THR A 86 -1.82 -15.92 19.37
CA THR A 86 -1.57 -17.15 20.17
C THR A 86 -0.36 -17.05 21.10
N GLY A 87 0.58 -16.15 20.84
CA GLY A 87 1.71 -15.87 21.75
C GLY A 87 1.34 -14.84 22.82
N LYS A 88 2.37 -14.25 23.44
CA LYS A 88 2.18 -13.10 24.35
C LYS A 88 2.19 -11.79 23.59
N LEU A 89 1.31 -10.88 24.00
CA LEU A 89 1.33 -9.47 23.61
C LEU A 89 1.99 -8.65 24.73
N PHE A 90 3.12 -8.02 24.44
CA PHE A 90 3.80 -7.09 25.33
C PHE A 90 3.75 -5.69 24.71
N LEU A 91 3.29 -4.70 25.48
CA LEU A 91 3.31 -3.31 25.05
C LEU A 91 3.65 -2.32 26.16
N ASP A 92 4.47 -1.32 25.81
CA ASP A 92 4.88 -0.25 26.71
C ASP A 92 3.93 0.96 26.68
N GLY A 93 3.19 1.17 25.57
CA GLY A 93 2.15 2.20 25.44
C GLY A 93 0.75 1.73 25.82
N ASN A 94 -0.25 2.27 25.13
CA ASN A 94 -1.69 2.01 25.34
C ASN A 94 -2.20 0.85 24.47
N LEU A 95 -3.15 0.08 25.01
CA LEU A 95 -3.82 -1.00 24.29
C LEU A 95 -5.26 -0.61 23.94
N ASN A 96 -5.50 -0.28 22.68
CA ASN A 96 -6.84 -0.14 22.14
C ASN A 96 -7.30 -1.50 21.60
N ILE A 97 -8.28 -2.09 22.27
CA ILE A 97 -8.98 -3.31 21.86
C ILE A 97 -10.32 -2.93 21.23
N GLY A 98 -10.58 -3.47 20.05
CA GLY A 98 -11.89 -3.57 19.42
C GLY A 98 -11.98 -4.93 18.74
N ASP A 99 -13.18 -5.40 18.40
CA ASP A 99 -13.40 -6.86 18.36
C ASP A 99 -14.12 -7.33 17.09
N ASP A 100 -14.16 -8.61 16.73
CA ASP A 100 -14.10 -9.85 17.55
C ASP A 100 -12.69 -10.50 17.75
N VAL A 101 -11.89 -10.02 18.72
CA VAL A 101 -10.51 -10.42 19.07
C VAL A 101 -10.45 -11.73 19.88
N ARG A 102 -9.28 -12.39 19.87
CA ARG A 102 -8.89 -13.36 20.91
C ARG A 102 -7.39 -13.42 21.16
N ILE A 103 -6.94 -13.47 22.43
CA ILE A 103 -5.52 -13.59 22.77
C ILE A 103 -5.35 -14.78 23.73
N ASP A 104 -4.57 -15.80 23.35
CA ASP A 104 -4.47 -17.06 24.11
C ASP A 104 -3.23 -17.12 25.05
N GLY A 105 -2.13 -16.42 24.75
CA GLY A 105 -0.91 -16.41 25.60
C GLY A 105 -0.93 -15.37 26.74
N GLY A 106 -1.96 -14.53 26.78
CA GLY A 106 -2.06 -13.37 27.67
C GLY A 106 -1.43 -12.10 27.09
N PHE A 107 -1.72 -10.96 27.73
CA PHE A 107 -1.19 -9.66 27.35
C PHE A 107 -0.72 -8.87 28.58
N GLU A 108 0.30 -8.02 28.39
CA GLU A 108 0.82 -7.11 29.40
C GLU A 108 0.90 -5.69 28.82
N SER A 109 0.32 -4.72 29.54
CA SER A 109 0.20 -3.32 29.12
C SER A 109 0.65 -2.40 30.26
N LYS A 110 1.62 -1.53 30.00
CA LYS A 110 2.01 -0.46 30.93
C LYS A 110 1.10 0.77 30.83
N GLY A 111 0.52 1.04 29.66
CA GLY A 111 -0.45 2.11 29.43
C GLY A 111 -1.91 1.67 29.57
N TRP A 112 -2.83 2.52 29.10
CA TRP A 112 -4.27 2.36 29.30
C TRP A 112 -4.87 1.32 28.36
N ILE A 113 -5.80 0.52 28.88
CA ILE A 113 -6.58 -0.43 28.09
C ILE A 113 -7.94 0.20 27.77
N ILE A 114 -8.26 0.33 26.48
CA ILE A 114 -9.50 0.94 25.98
C ILE A 114 -10.23 -0.09 25.11
N ILE A 115 -11.45 -0.46 25.51
CA ILE A 115 -12.31 -1.41 24.77
C ILE A 115 -13.41 -0.62 24.04
N ARG A 116 -13.68 -0.92 22.76
CA ARG A 116 -14.66 -0.17 21.93
C ARG A 116 -15.61 -1.08 21.14
N ASP A 117 -16.92 -0.81 21.25
CA ASP A 117 -17.97 -1.42 20.42
C ASP A 117 -18.14 -0.68 19.06
N PRO A 118 -18.36 -1.40 17.94
CA PRO A 118 -18.64 -0.78 16.63
C PRO A 118 -20.09 -0.25 16.51
N ILE A 119 -20.28 0.80 15.71
CA ILE A 119 -21.61 1.37 15.45
C ILE A 119 -22.49 0.37 14.65
N PRO A 120 -23.74 0.09 15.07
CA PRO A 120 -24.61 -0.87 14.39
C PRO A 120 -24.89 -0.53 12.92
N PHE A 121 -24.60 -1.46 11.99
CA PHE A 121 -24.76 -1.28 10.54
C PHE A 121 -26.20 -0.92 10.11
N ILE A 122 -27.21 -1.33 10.89
CA ILE A 122 -28.62 -0.96 10.66
C ILE A 122 -28.84 0.56 10.65
N LEU A 123 -28.05 1.32 11.40
CA LEU A 123 -28.11 2.79 11.46
C LEU A 123 -27.64 3.43 10.15
N PHE A 124 -26.64 2.82 9.50
CA PHE A 124 -26.15 3.26 8.19
C PHE A 124 -27.19 3.03 7.08
N ILE A 125 -27.82 1.84 7.05
CA ILE A 125 -28.93 1.54 6.14
C ILE A 125 -30.07 2.56 6.31
N PHE A 126 -30.44 2.84 7.57
CA PHE A 126 -31.52 3.78 7.89
C PHE A 126 -31.20 5.21 7.43
N LEU A 127 -29.97 5.67 7.64
CA LEU A 127 -29.50 6.98 7.18
C LEU A 127 -29.51 7.08 5.65
N TYR A 128 -29.00 6.06 4.96
CA TYR A 128 -28.95 6.00 3.49
C TYR A 128 -30.35 6.03 2.87
N LEU A 129 -31.27 5.20 3.36
CA LEU A 129 -32.67 5.21 2.94
C LEU A 129 -33.36 6.56 3.22
N SER A 130 -33.06 7.20 4.37
CA SER A 130 -33.60 8.51 4.71
C SER A 130 -33.15 9.60 3.74
N VAL A 131 -31.90 9.54 3.26
CA VAL A 131 -31.38 10.46 2.23
C VAL A 131 -32.06 10.19 0.88
N LEU A 132 -32.14 8.94 0.43
CA LEU A 132 -32.80 8.59 -0.83
C LEU A 132 -34.27 9.00 -0.87
N LEU A 133 -35.04 8.74 0.20
CA LEU A 133 -36.45 9.14 0.31
C LEU A 133 -36.63 10.66 0.33
N ARG A 134 -35.66 11.40 0.90
CA ARG A 134 -35.67 12.88 0.90
C ARG A 134 -35.35 13.46 -0.47
N ILE A 135 -34.53 12.78 -1.27
CA ILE A 135 -34.22 13.15 -2.66
C ILE A 135 -35.41 12.82 -3.58
N GLY A 136 -35.99 11.62 -3.49
CA GLY A 136 -37.14 11.21 -4.30
C GLY A 136 -38.33 12.16 -4.16
N ARG A 137 -38.70 12.51 -2.92
CA ARG A 137 -39.79 13.48 -2.64
C ARG A 137 -39.51 14.90 -3.17
N LYS A 138 -38.30 15.21 -3.62
CA LYS A 138 -37.96 16.50 -4.21
C LYS A 138 -38.29 16.57 -5.70
N ASN A 139 -38.31 15.43 -6.40
CA ASN A 139 -38.66 15.37 -7.82
C ASN A 139 -40.19 15.42 -8.03
N ASP A 140 -40.97 14.68 -7.24
CA ASP A 140 -42.44 14.63 -7.36
C ASP A 140 -43.11 16.01 -7.23
N ASN A 141 -42.48 16.93 -6.49
CA ASN A 141 -42.97 18.30 -6.32
C ASN A 141 -42.60 19.22 -7.51
N ILE A 142 -41.59 18.89 -8.32
CA ILE A 142 -41.19 19.70 -9.47
C ILE A 142 -42.25 19.54 -10.57
N ASP A 143 -42.68 18.31 -10.88
CA ASP A 143 -43.71 18.07 -11.89
C ASP A 143 -45.08 18.66 -11.50
N LEU A 144 -45.40 18.64 -10.20
CA LEU A 144 -46.61 19.27 -9.64
C LEU A 144 -46.57 20.80 -9.71
N ILE A 145 -45.39 21.42 -9.52
CA ILE A 145 -45.22 22.88 -9.65
C ILE A 145 -45.19 23.30 -11.13
N LEU A 146 -44.58 22.50 -12.02
CA LEU A 146 -44.57 22.77 -13.46
C LEU A 146 -45.98 22.68 -14.06
N SER A 147 -46.70 21.58 -13.78
CA SER A 147 -48.08 21.40 -14.29
C SER A 147 -49.07 22.42 -13.72
N SER A 148 -48.90 22.91 -12.49
CA SER A 148 -49.80 23.93 -11.93
C SER A 148 -49.63 25.35 -12.51
N ASN A 149 -48.50 25.63 -13.19
CA ASN A 149 -48.21 26.96 -13.75
C ASN A 149 -48.35 27.01 -15.29
N LEU A 150 -48.27 25.87 -15.99
CA LEU A 150 -48.46 25.80 -17.44
C LEU A 150 -49.89 26.12 -17.92
N ASP A 151 -50.89 26.03 -17.03
CA ASP A 151 -52.30 26.33 -17.34
C ASP A 151 -52.72 27.78 -17.03
N LYS A 152 -51.78 28.70 -16.70
CA LYS A 152 -52.14 30.08 -16.28
C LYS A 152 -51.43 31.25 -16.96
N ASP A 153 -50.27 31.03 -17.58
CA ASP A 153 -49.42 32.16 -18.01
C ASP A 153 -49.37 32.32 -19.55
N THR A 154 -50.48 32.07 -20.27
CA THR A 154 -50.56 32.35 -21.72
C THR A 154 -50.71 33.84 -22.06
N ASP A 155 -51.01 34.70 -21.09
CA ASP A 155 -51.30 36.11 -21.33
C ASP A 155 -50.11 37.06 -21.06
N ASP A 156 -49.10 36.64 -20.27
CA ASP A 156 -47.98 37.51 -19.82
C ASP A 156 -46.68 37.38 -20.65
N ILE A 157 -46.60 36.43 -21.60
CA ILE A 157 -45.37 36.14 -22.38
C ILE A 157 -44.99 37.26 -23.39
N ASN A 158 -45.88 38.21 -23.66
CA ASN A 158 -45.66 39.24 -24.68
C ASN A 158 -44.83 40.47 -24.25
N GLU A 159 -44.59 40.70 -22.96
CA GLU A 159 -43.87 41.91 -22.51
C GLU A 159 -42.35 41.69 -22.30
N LEU A 160 -41.91 40.45 -22.03
CA LEU A 160 -40.50 40.13 -21.73
C LEU A 160 -39.59 39.94 -22.97
N ASN A 161 -40.18 39.77 -24.17
CA ASN A 161 -39.45 39.54 -25.43
C ASN A 161 -38.74 40.79 -26.00
N SER A 162 -38.77 41.93 -25.30
CA SER A 162 -38.16 43.19 -25.77
C SER A 162 -36.76 43.49 -25.21
N LEU A 163 -36.28 42.73 -24.20
CA LEU A 163 -35.05 43.09 -23.45
C LEU A 163 -33.82 42.20 -23.64
N TYR A 164 -33.96 41.01 -24.26
CA TYR A 164 -32.86 40.04 -24.40
C TYR A 164 -32.52 39.75 -25.86
N SER A 165 -32.04 40.79 -26.56
CA SER A 165 -31.00 40.58 -27.56
C SER A 165 -29.65 40.40 -26.86
N THR A 166 -28.65 39.90 -27.59
CA THR A 166 -27.22 39.82 -27.24
C THR A 166 -26.77 38.54 -26.52
N ASP A 167 -26.23 37.66 -27.35
CA ASP A 167 -25.05 36.81 -27.16
C ASP A 167 -25.14 35.46 -26.41
N LYS A 168 -25.01 34.41 -27.24
CA LYS A 168 -24.42 33.12 -26.89
C LYS A 168 -22.91 33.30 -26.68
N GLU A 169 -22.32 32.59 -25.72
CA GLU A 169 -21.30 31.56 -26.00
C GLU A 169 -20.90 30.79 -24.72
N ASP A 170 -20.44 29.55 -24.94
CA ASP A 170 -19.61 28.68 -24.10
C ASP A 170 -19.91 28.46 -22.60
N SER A 171 -20.23 27.20 -22.28
CA SER A 171 -19.57 26.48 -21.17
C SER A 171 -19.55 24.97 -21.42
N LYS A 172 -18.33 24.42 -21.54
CA LYS A 172 -18.01 22.99 -21.67
C LYS A 172 -17.78 22.35 -20.31
N ASP A 173 -17.94 21.03 -20.28
CA ASP A 173 -17.14 20.05 -19.53
C ASP A 173 -16.71 20.40 -18.09
N ILE A 174 -17.43 19.84 -17.11
CA ILE A 174 -16.92 19.68 -15.73
C ILE A 174 -17.01 18.18 -15.35
N SER A 175 -15.94 17.45 -15.66
CA SER A 175 -15.66 16.14 -15.08
C SER A 175 -14.38 16.25 -14.25
N GLU A 176 -14.52 16.66 -12.99
CA GLU A 176 -13.39 16.75 -12.06
C GLU A 176 -13.00 15.35 -11.56
N GLU A 177 -12.17 14.67 -12.34
CA GLU A 177 -11.31 13.61 -11.81
C GLU A 177 -10.37 14.23 -10.78
N SER A 178 -10.67 14.05 -9.49
CA SER A 178 -9.75 14.34 -8.39
C SER A 178 -8.59 13.35 -8.37
N SER A 179 -7.76 13.39 -9.41
CA SER A 179 -6.45 12.75 -9.42
C SER A 179 -5.57 13.48 -8.41
N VAL A 180 -5.37 12.83 -7.26
CA VAL A 180 -4.38 13.30 -6.28
C VAL A 180 -3.01 13.24 -6.94
N ILE A 181 -2.48 14.40 -7.30
CA ILE A 181 -1.10 14.55 -7.74
C ILE A 181 -0.23 14.26 -6.52
N ILE A 182 0.30 13.05 -6.44
CA ILE A 182 1.36 12.70 -5.51
C ILE A 182 2.60 13.44 -5.99
N ASP A 183 3.12 14.36 -5.17
CA ASP A 183 4.35 15.10 -5.47
C ASP A 183 5.54 14.12 -5.39
N ASP A 184 6.15 13.81 -6.55
CA ASP A 184 7.29 12.90 -6.73
C ASP A 184 8.56 13.29 -5.93
N ARG A 185 8.50 14.37 -5.14
CA ARG A 185 9.59 14.85 -4.26
C ARG A 185 9.60 14.22 -2.87
N LEU A 186 8.48 13.63 -2.43
CA LEU A 186 8.49 12.79 -1.24
C LEU A 186 8.99 11.40 -1.65
N LYS A 187 10.30 11.15 -1.52
CA LYS A 187 10.87 9.79 -1.49
C LYS A 187 10.06 9.02 -0.44
N LEU A 188 9.19 8.11 -0.87
CA LEU A 188 8.35 7.32 0.02
C LEU A 188 9.24 6.23 0.65
N ASP A 189 9.96 6.60 1.71
CA ASP A 189 10.91 5.74 2.43
C ASP A 189 10.17 4.81 3.40
N ILE A 190 9.27 4.00 2.82
CA ILE A 190 8.30 3.13 3.50
C ILE A 190 8.37 1.76 2.83
N PHE A 191 8.41 0.69 3.62
CA PHE A 191 8.30 -0.68 3.11
C PHE A 191 6.86 -0.92 2.67
N LEU A 192 6.65 -1.02 1.36
CA LEU A 192 5.32 -0.99 0.75
C LEU A 192 5.06 -2.27 -0.06
N CYS A 193 4.22 -3.15 0.49
CA CYS A 193 3.72 -4.34 -0.22
C CYS A 193 2.43 -4.01 -0.99
N PRO A 194 2.43 -4.05 -2.34
CA PRO A 194 1.21 -4.03 -3.14
C PRO A 194 0.41 -5.34 -3.04
N GLU A 195 -0.83 -5.29 -3.56
CA GLU A 195 -1.82 -6.38 -3.48
C GLU A 195 -1.35 -7.75 -4.01
N SER A 196 -0.39 -7.78 -4.95
CA SER A 196 0.18 -8.98 -5.56
C SER A 196 1.45 -9.51 -4.87
N THR A 197 1.84 -8.97 -3.72
CA THR A 197 3.07 -9.37 -3.02
C THR A 197 2.91 -10.71 -2.32
N TYR A 198 3.78 -11.66 -2.66
CA TYR A 198 4.02 -12.90 -1.90
C TYR A 198 5.47 -12.96 -1.45
N ILE A 199 5.70 -13.15 -0.14
CA ILE A 199 7.02 -13.34 0.47
C ILE A 199 6.97 -14.65 1.26
N GLY A 200 7.78 -15.62 0.83
CA GLY A 200 8.04 -16.88 1.54
C GLY A 200 9.53 -17.23 1.47
N ASP A 201 9.95 -18.29 2.16
CA ASP A 201 11.33 -18.67 2.54
C ASP A 201 12.46 -18.26 1.58
N LYS A 202 12.26 -18.40 0.26
CA LYS A 202 13.27 -18.09 -0.76
C LYS A 202 12.69 -17.42 -2.01
N SER A 203 11.51 -16.80 -1.92
CA SER A 203 10.83 -16.17 -3.05
C SER A 203 10.07 -14.92 -2.66
N LEU A 204 10.43 -13.80 -3.30
CA LEU A 204 9.70 -12.54 -3.31
C LEU A 204 9.09 -12.38 -4.72
N ILE A 205 7.76 -12.47 -4.81
CA ILE A 205 7.01 -12.46 -6.07
C ILE A 205 6.07 -11.25 -6.06
N VAL A 206 6.06 -10.46 -7.14
CA VAL A 206 5.20 -9.28 -7.25
C VAL A 206 4.87 -8.89 -8.70
N ASP A 207 3.59 -8.82 -9.05
CA ASP A 207 3.12 -8.43 -10.41
C ASP A 207 3.29 -6.93 -10.74
N THR A 208 4.11 -6.19 -9.98
CA THR A 208 4.34 -4.75 -10.15
C THR A 208 5.85 -4.45 -10.18
N PRO A 209 6.27 -3.29 -10.71
CA PRO A 209 7.62 -2.80 -10.55
C PRO A 209 8.12 -2.89 -9.10
N LEU A 210 9.29 -3.50 -8.90
CA LEU A 210 9.98 -3.60 -7.62
C LEU A 210 11.13 -2.59 -7.59
N GLU A 211 11.11 -1.69 -6.61
CA GLU A 211 12.18 -0.74 -6.32
C GLU A 211 12.84 -1.10 -5.00
N ILE A 212 14.11 -1.52 -5.07
CA ILE A 212 14.95 -1.85 -3.92
C ILE A 212 15.79 -0.63 -3.55
N GLY A 213 15.75 -0.29 -2.26
CA GLY A 213 16.48 0.80 -1.63
C GLY A 213 18.00 0.68 -1.74
N GLU A 214 18.68 1.72 -1.29
CA GLU A 214 20.14 1.73 -1.15
C GLU A 214 20.57 0.82 0.01
N ARG A 215 21.75 0.20 -0.07
CA ARG A 215 22.37 -0.62 1.01
C ARG A 215 21.49 -1.77 1.53
N CYS A 216 20.52 -2.23 0.75
CA CYS A 216 19.65 -3.35 1.12
C CYS A 216 20.38 -4.69 1.02
N ILE A 217 20.02 -5.65 1.87
CA ILE A 217 20.53 -7.04 1.81
C ILE A 217 19.35 -7.99 1.66
N ILE A 218 19.19 -8.58 0.46
CA ILE A 218 18.05 -9.42 0.12
C ILE A 218 18.52 -10.84 -0.19
N ARG A 219 18.07 -11.82 0.60
CA ARG A 219 18.42 -13.25 0.46
C ARG A 219 17.25 -14.09 -0.02
N CYS A 220 16.69 -13.73 -1.17
CA CYS A 220 15.63 -14.48 -1.81
C CYS A 220 15.66 -14.30 -3.33
N ASN A 221 15.05 -15.24 -4.05
CA ASN A 221 14.82 -15.07 -5.48
C ASN A 221 13.72 -14.02 -5.70
N ILE A 222 13.90 -13.19 -6.70
CA ILE A 222 13.01 -12.07 -7.03
C ILE A 222 12.31 -12.37 -8.35
N ASP A 223 10.98 -12.29 -8.38
CA ASP A 223 10.18 -12.33 -9.60
C ASP A 223 9.26 -11.10 -9.66
N ALA A 224 9.46 -10.22 -10.65
CA ALA A 224 8.74 -8.95 -10.74
C ALA A 224 8.44 -8.48 -12.17
N ASP A 225 7.53 -7.51 -12.31
CA ASP A 225 7.24 -6.87 -13.60
C ASP A 225 8.46 -6.10 -14.14
N SER A 226 9.15 -5.34 -13.29
CA SER A 226 10.45 -4.73 -13.56
C SER A 226 11.23 -4.57 -12.25
N VAL A 227 12.56 -4.69 -12.27
CA VAL A 227 13.38 -4.61 -11.05
C VAL A 227 14.35 -3.44 -11.14
N VAL A 228 14.37 -2.59 -10.11
CA VAL A 228 15.36 -1.52 -9.92
C VAL A 228 16.06 -1.75 -8.58
N VAL A 229 17.38 -1.91 -8.62
CA VAL A 229 18.23 -2.11 -7.44
C VAL A 229 19.07 -0.87 -7.25
N LYS A 230 18.85 -0.10 -6.18
CA LYS A 230 19.64 1.11 -5.88
C LYS A 230 21.02 0.79 -5.30
N LYS A 231 21.82 1.86 -5.22
CA LYS A 231 23.25 1.87 -4.91
C LYS A 231 23.64 1.03 -3.69
N GLY A 232 24.70 0.24 -3.83
CA GLY A 232 25.33 -0.47 -2.73
C GLY A 232 24.52 -1.63 -2.14
N SER A 233 23.47 -2.08 -2.84
CA SER A 233 22.61 -3.17 -2.38
C SER A 233 23.15 -4.54 -2.82
N VAL A 234 22.96 -5.54 -1.96
CA VAL A 234 23.43 -6.91 -2.17
C VAL A 234 22.23 -7.86 -2.26
N ILE A 235 22.13 -8.58 -3.38
CA ILE A 235 21.08 -9.56 -3.64
C ILE A 235 21.73 -10.94 -3.75
N ASP A 236 21.26 -11.89 -2.96
CA ASP A 236 21.69 -13.29 -2.95
C ASP A 236 20.49 -14.16 -3.36
N GLY A 237 20.40 -14.44 -4.67
CA GLY A 237 19.22 -15.00 -5.32
C GLY A 237 19.12 -14.62 -6.81
N ASP A 238 18.37 -15.42 -7.57
CA ASP A 238 18.10 -15.16 -8.99
C ASP A 238 17.10 -13.99 -9.13
N ILE A 239 17.28 -13.15 -10.16
CA ILE A 239 16.36 -12.05 -10.47
C ILE A 239 15.67 -12.29 -11.81
N VAL A 240 14.36 -12.44 -11.77
CA VAL A 240 13.48 -12.57 -12.93
C VAL A 240 12.66 -11.29 -13.11
N SER A 241 12.64 -10.78 -14.33
CA SER A 241 11.88 -9.58 -14.72
C SER A 241 11.11 -9.80 -16.02
N HIS A 242 9.82 -9.45 -16.00
CA HIS A 242 8.97 -9.46 -17.19
C HIS A 242 9.23 -8.29 -18.15
N LYS A 243 9.95 -7.25 -17.70
CA LYS A 243 10.40 -6.11 -18.50
C LYS A 243 11.90 -5.93 -18.29
N ASP A 244 12.29 -4.82 -17.67
CA ASP A 244 13.66 -4.37 -17.55
C ASP A 244 14.24 -4.69 -16.14
N ILE A 245 15.56 -4.78 -16.05
CA ILE A 245 16.32 -4.84 -14.81
C ILE A 245 17.33 -3.69 -14.83
N ILE A 246 17.36 -2.89 -13.77
CA ILE A 246 18.33 -1.82 -13.55
C ILE A 246 19.09 -2.13 -12.27
N ILE A 247 20.42 -2.25 -12.37
CA ILE A 247 21.33 -2.42 -11.24
C ILE A 247 22.16 -1.14 -11.12
N GLU A 248 21.94 -0.37 -10.07
CA GLU A 248 22.66 0.88 -9.78
C GLU A 248 24.08 0.64 -9.26
N GLU A 249 24.85 1.72 -9.15
CA GLU A 249 26.28 1.71 -8.81
C GLU A 249 26.62 0.91 -7.54
N ASP A 250 27.83 0.34 -7.49
CA ASP A 250 28.38 -0.36 -6.32
C ASP A 250 27.52 -1.53 -5.77
N SER A 251 26.50 -2.00 -6.52
CA SER A 251 25.58 -3.07 -6.10
C SER A 251 26.10 -4.45 -6.51
N GLU A 252 25.79 -5.49 -5.73
CA GLU A 252 26.23 -6.87 -5.99
C GLU A 252 25.02 -7.81 -6.14
N VAL A 253 24.95 -8.56 -7.25
CA VAL A 253 23.95 -9.63 -7.44
C VAL A 253 24.64 -10.98 -7.57
N ARG A 254 24.31 -11.89 -6.66
CA ARG A 254 24.76 -13.29 -6.61
C ARG A 254 23.62 -14.20 -7.08
N GLY A 255 23.47 -14.28 -8.40
CA GLY A 255 22.42 -15.06 -9.05
C GLY A 255 22.36 -14.80 -10.55
N ASP A 256 21.57 -15.60 -11.26
CA ASP A 256 21.28 -15.38 -12.67
C ASP A 256 20.30 -14.19 -12.84
N LEU A 257 20.57 -13.32 -13.81
CA LEU A 257 19.67 -12.24 -14.21
C LEU A 257 18.89 -12.64 -15.46
N LYS A 258 17.56 -12.57 -15.41
CA LYS A 258 16.67 -12.91 -16.54
C LYS A 258 15.64 -11.81 -16.77
N ALA A 259 15.88 -10.94 -17.75
CA ALA A 259 14.95 -9.92 -18.21
C ALA A 259 14.31 -10.32 -19.55
N SER A 260 13.06 -9.93 -19.78
CA SER A 260 12.44 -10.05 -21.11
C SER A 260 12.69 -8.81 -21.98
N GLY A 261 12.98 -7.67 -21.34
CA GLY A 261 13.42 -6.42 -21.95
C GLY A 261 14.92 -6.21 -21.81
N LYS A 262 15.30 -5.06 -21.26
CA LYS A 262 16.67 -4.55 -21.14
C LYS A 262 17.27 -4.87 -19.77
N VAL A 263 18.57 -5.14 -19.72
CA VAL A 263 19.35 -5.14 -18.47
C VAL A 263 20.30 -3.95 -18.53
N MET A 264 20.25 -3.06 -17.54
CA MET A 264 21.18 -1.94 -17.36
C MET A 264 22.00 -2.16 -16.09
N ILE A 265 23.32 -2.06 -16.22
CA ILE A 265 24.29 -2.34 -15.16
C ILE A 265 25.19 -1.11 -15.04
N ASN A 266 25.06 -0.37 -13.95
CA ASN A 266 25.80 0.86 -13.71
C ASN A 266 27.19 0.59 -13.09
N LYS A 267 27.95 1.65 -12.86
CA LYS A 267 29.38 1.56 -12.52
C LYS A 267 29.64 0.78 -11.25
N ASN A 268 30.70 -0.04 -11.27
CA ASN A 268 31.11 -0.93 -10.18
C ASN A 268 30.07 -2.00 -9.78
N ALA A 269 28.91 -2.08 -10.43
CA ALA A 269 27.95 -3.14 -10.15
C ALA A 269 28.52 -4.51 -10.58
N THR A 270 28.43 -5.49 -9.68
CA THR A 270 29.01 -6.83 -9.85
C THR A 270 27.93 -7.87 -9.93
N ILE A 271 27.93 -8.69 -10.99
CA ILE A 271 26.95 -9.77 -11.18
C ILE A 271 27.71 -11.10 -11.27
N LEU A 272 27.46 -11.97 -10.29
CA LEU A 272 28.09 -13.29 -10.14
C LEU A 272 27.17 -14.40 -10.67
N GLY A 273 26.67 -14.22 -11.89
CA GLY A 273 25.78 -15.18 -12.56
C GLY A 273 25.62 -14.88 -14.05
N ARG A 274 24.72 -15.60 -14.71
CA ARG A 274 24.45 -15.47 -16.15
C ARG A 274 23.40 -14.40 -16.39
N ILE A 275 23.65 -13.54 -17.37
CA ILE A 275 22.72 -12.49 -17.79
C ILE A 275 22.01 -12.94 -19.06
N LYS A 276 20.67 -12.97 -19.04
CA LYS A 276 19.81 -13.22 -20.19
C LYS A 276 18.82 -12.08 -20.35
N ALA A 277 18.97 -11.31 -21.41
CA ALA A 277 18.12 -10.17 -21.74
C ALA A 277 17.91 -10.09 -23.26
N LYS A 278 16.99 -9.22 -23.70
CA LYS A 278 16.88 -8.83 -25.11
C LYS A 278 18.01 -7.87 -25.52
N GLU A 279 18.34 -6.94 -24.62
CA GLU A 279 19.39 -5.93 -24.78
C GLU A 279 20.13 -5.80 -23.43
N ILE A 280 21.46 -5.65 -23.46
CA ILE A 280 22.29 -5.48 -22.25
C ILE A 280 23.11 -4.19 -22.42
N PHE A 281 23.00 -3.29 -21.44
CA PHE A 281 23.74 -2.05 -21.33
C PHE A 281 24.62 -2.12 -20.08
N ILE A 282 25.92 -1.91 -20.25
CA ILE A 282 26.88 -1.88 -19.15
C ILE A 282 27.56 -0.51 -19.19
N ASP A 283 27.29 0.34 -18.20
CA ASP A 283 28.11 1.53 -17.96
C ASP A 283 29.41 1.07 -17.29
N SER A 284 30.35 0.65 -18.14
CA SER A 284 31.70 0.37 -17.70
C SER A 284 32.32 1.68 -17.21
N GLY A 285 32.32 1.87 -15.89
CA GLY A 285 33.24 2.77 -15.23
C GLY A 285 34.64 2.37 -15.66
N PHE A 286 35.24 3.16 -16.57
CA PHE A 286 36.60 2.95 -17.05
C PHE A 286 37.57 3.04 -15.88
N ALA A 287 37.95 1.90 -15.35
CA ALA A 287 39.11 1.72 -14.49
C ALA A 287 40.24 1.11 -15.34
N ASP A 288 40.72 1.88 -16.32
CA ASP A 288 42.09 1.70 -16.80
C ASP A 288 43.02 2.00 -15.62
N GLN A 289 43.54 0.95 -14.98
CA GLN A 289 44.69 1.04 -14.08
C GLN A 289 45.93 0.60 -14.86
N GLU A 290 46.70 1.59 -15.33
CA GLU A 290 48.10 1.44 -15.76
C GLU A 290 49.02 1.07 -14.57
#